data_AF-A0A4V2Z5Z1-F1
#
_entry.id   AF-A0A4V2Z5Z1-F1
#
_cell.length_a   1.000
_cell.length_b   1.000
_cell.length_c   1.000
_cell.angle_alpha   90.00
_cell.angle_beta   90.00
_cell.angle_gamma   90.00
#
_symmetry.space_group_name_H-M   'P 1'
#
loop_
_entity.id
_entity.type
_entity.pdbx_description
1 polymer ?
#
loop_
_entity_poly.entity_id
_entity_poly.type
_entity_poly.pdbx_seq_one_letter_code
_entity_poly.pdbx_strand_id
1 'polypeptide(L)'
;MALMNLSAPAPMRQLAARLRCDASHVTGIVDGLERRGLVERRPAPDDRRVKHLVPTGEGERKRALLRDSGHAHAPPCSTSPKRTWPAGETSSTR
;
A
#
# COMPACT_ATOMS: atom_id res chain seq x y z
N MET A 1 -5.05 -2.52 -5.97
CA MET A 1 -4.24 -2.08 -4.81
C MET A 1 -2.83 -1.56 -5.14
N ALA A 2 -2.25 -1.79 -6.32
CA ALA A 2 -0.87 -1.36 -6.62
C ALA A 2 -0.62 0.16 -6.55
N LEU A 3 -1.60 0.97 -6.94
CA LEU A 3 -1.51 2.42 -6.87
C LEU A 3 -1.39 2.95 -5.42
N MET A 4 -1.90 2.23 -4.42
CA MET A 4 -1.79 2.64 -3.00
C MET A 4 -0.34 2.57 -2.50
N ASN A 5 0.46 1.62 -3.01
CA ASN A 5 1.85 1.36 -2.59
C ASN A 5 2.89 2.32 -3.21
N LEU A 6 2.50 3.13 -4.20
CA LEU A 6 3.30 4.19 -4.82
C LEU A 6 3.01 5.55 -4.14
N SER A 7 3.41 5.69 -2.88
CA SER A 7 3.27 6.98 -2.16
C SER A 7 4.40 7.97 -2.42
N ALA A 8 5.48 7.50 -3.03
CA ALA A 8 6.65 8.28 -3.42
C ALA A 8 7.29 7.64 -4.66
N PRO A 9 8.11 8.37 -5.43
CA PRO A 9 8.93 7.81 -6.49
C PRO A 9 9.68 6.58 -6.00
N ALA A 10 9.43 5.43 -6.64
CA ALA A 10 10.04 4.18 -6.22
C ALA A 10 10.55 3.39 -7.43
N PRO A 11 11.70 2.71 -7.31
CA PRO A 11 12.14 1.79 -8.34
C PRO A 11 11.18 0.62 -8.44
N MET A 12 11.03 0.08 -9.66
CA MET A 12 10.14 -1.05 -9.95
C MET A 12 10.40 -2.26 -9.05
N ARG A 13 11.65 -2.51 -8.66
CA ARG A 13 12.03 -3.58 -7.71
C ARG A 13 11.41 -3.38 -6.32
N GLN A 14 11.39 -2.15 -5.83
CA GLN A 14 10.80 -1.85 -4.52
C GLN A 14 9.28 -1.96 -4.56
N LEU A 15 8.66 -1.60 -5.69
CA LEU A 15 7.23 -1.82 -5.91
C LEU A 15 6.90 -3.33 -5.94
N ALA A 16 7.71 -4.14 -6.62
CA ALA A 16 7.58 -5.59 -6.67
C ALA A 16 7.63 -6.21 -5.26
N ALA A 17 8.63 -5.79 -4.47
CA ALA A 17 8.80 -6.22 -3.08
C ALA A 17 7.60 -5.85 -2.20
N ARG A 18 7.07 -4.62 -2.33
CA ARG A 18 5.87 -4.16 -1.59
C ARG A 18 4.60 -4.91 -1.99
N LEU A 19 4.50 -5.31 -3.25
CA LEU A 19 3.35 -6.08 -3.76
C LEU A 19 3.49 -7.58 -3.52
N ARG A 20 4.66 -8.05 -3.07
CA ARG A 20 5.01 -9.48 -2.99
C ARG A 20 4.73 -10.19 -4.33
N CYS A 21 5.03 -9.52 -5.44
CA CYS A 21 4.86 -10.04 -6.80
C CYS A 21 6.19 -10.09 -7.54
N ASP A 22 6.32 -11.06 -8.44
CA ASP A 22 7.47 -11.21 -9.32
C ASP A 22 7.61 -10.07 -10.32
N ALA A 23 8.81 -9.92 -10.87
CA ALA A 23 9.15 -8.87 -11.83
C ALA A 23 8.21 -8.86 -13.05
N SER A 24 7.79 -10.01 -13.54
CA SER A 24 6.89 -10.11 -14.70
C SER A 24 5.49 -9.54 -14.40
N HIS A 25 4.95 -9.81 -13.21
CA HIS A 25 3.63 -9.31 -12.81
C HIS A 25 3.65 -7.81 -12.50
N VAL A 26 4.67 -7.32 -11.80
CA VAL A 26 4.77 -5.88 -11.49
C VAL A 26 4.89 -5.06 -12.77
N THR A 27 5.58 -5.56 -13.80
CA THR A 27 5.75 -4.83 -15.06
C THR A 27 4.41 -4.63 -15.77
N GLY A 28 3.58 -5.67 -15.85
CA GLY A 28 2.24 -5.57 -16.43
C GLY A 28 1.30 -4.63 -15.65
N ILE A 29 1.40 -4.63 -14.32
CA ILE A 29 0.66 -3.69 -13.47
C ILE A 29 1.11 -2.25 -13.75
N VAL A 30 2.42 -2.02 -13.81
CA VAL A 30 3.00 -0.70 -14.04
C VAL A 30 2.65 -0.20 -15.44
N ASP A 31 2.77 -1.03 -16.47
CA ASP A 31 2.37 -0.67 -17.83
C ASP A 31 0.87 -0.33 -17.89
N GLY A 32 0.03 -1.05 -17.14
CA GLY A 32 -1.39 -0.73 -17.03
C GLY A 32 -1.65 0.62 -16.34
N LEU A 33 -0.84 1.01 -15.36
CA LEU A 33 -0.92 2.32 -14.71
C LEU A 33 -0.38 3.45 -15.59
N GLU A 34 0.70 3.20 -16.33
CA GLU A 34 1.31 4.13 -17.27
C GLU A 34 0.38 4.41 -18.46
N ARG A 35 -0.21 3.37 -19.07
CA ARG A 35 -1.22 3.51 -20.14
C ARG A 35 -2.44 4.31 -19.72
N ARG A 36 -2.76 4.33 -18.42
CA ARG A 36 -3.88 5.08 -17.84
C ARG A 36 -3.47 6.49 -17.40
N GLY A 37 -2.23 6.92 -17.64
CA GLY A 37 -1.72 8.23 -17.25
C GLY A 37 -1.58 8.43 -15.74
N LEU A 38 -1.57 7.37 -14.95
CA LEU A 38 -1.53 7.44 -13.47
C LEU A 38 -0.11 7.43 -12.90
N VAL A 39 0.85 6.92 -13.68
CA VAL A 39 2.25 6.80 -13.30
C VAL A 39 3.11 7.11 -14.52
N GLU A 40 4.25 7.74 -14.30
CA GLU A 40 5.29 7.99 -15.30
C GLU A 40 6.58 7.29 -14.92
N ARG A 41 7.31 6.81 -15.94
CA ARG A 41 8.67 6.29 -15.79
C ARG A 41 9.68 7.42 -15.99
N ARG A 42 10.37 7.81 -14.92
CA ARG A 42 11.49 8.75 -14.96
C ARG A 42 12.80 8.01 -14.71
N PRO A 43 13.88 8.30 -15.45
CA PRO A 43 15.21 7.80 -15.07
C PRO A 43 15.57 8.35 -13.69
N ALA A 44 16.14 7.52 -12.82
CA ALA A 44 16.61 8.00 -11.53
C ALA A 44 17.76 9.00 -11.74
N PRO A 45 17.82 10.09 -10.94
CA PRO A 45 18.89 11.06 -11.04
C PRO A 45 20.26 10.46 -10.66
N ASP A 46 20.25 9.43 -9.81
CA ASP A 46 21.45 8.76 -9.27
C ASP A 46 21.94 7.61 -10.16
N ASP A 47 21.02 6.90 -10.82
CA ASP A 47 21.35 5.83 -11.77
C ASP A 47 20.34 5.77 -12.92
N ARG A 48 20.78 6.16 -14.12
CA ARG A 48 19.97 6.16 -15.33
C ARG A 48 19.52 4.75 -15.76
N ARG A 49 20.15 3.70 -15.22
CA ARG A 49 19.77 2.29 -15.45
C ARG A 49 18.52 1.91 -14.65
N VAL A 50 18.18 2.69 -13.62
CA VAL A 50 17.01 2.47 -12.78
C VAL A 50 15.89 3.42 -13.21
N LYS A 51 14.75 2.86 -13.63
CA LYS A 51 13.53 3.63 -13.90
C LYS A 51 12.71 3.75 -12.62
N HIS A 52 12.58 4.98 -12.12
CA HIS A 52 11.69 5.33 -11.03
C HIS A 52 10.28 5.52 -11.57
N LEU A 53 9.33 4.97 -10.83
CA LEU A 53 7.91 5.13 -11.08
C LEU A 53 7.40 6.29 -10.24
N VAL A 54 7.01 7.35 -10.91
CA VAL A 54 6.52 8.58 -10.30
C VAL A 54 5.01 8.64 -10.50
N PRO A 55 4.19 8.68 -9.43
CA PRO A 55 2.76 8.90 -9.59
C PRO A 55 2.51 10.28 -10.21
N THR A 56 1.62 10.35 -11.20
CA THR A 56 1.21 11.64 -11.80
C THR A 56 0.18 12.32 -10.90
N GLY A 57 -0.12 13.60 -11.16
CA GLY A 57 -1.21 14.29 -10.46
C GLY A 57 -2.58 13.61 -10.63
N GLU A 58 -2.83 12.91 -11.75
CA GLU A 58 -4.03 12.07 -11.89
C GLU A 58 -3.96 10.81 -11.02
N GLY A 59 -2.78 10.17 -10.96
CA GLY A 59 -2.51 9.07 -10.04
C GLY A 59 -2.80 9.43 -8.59
N GLU A 60 -2.32 10.59 -8.15
CA GLU A 60 -2.57 11.12 -6.80
C GLU A 60 -4.05 11.40 -6.54
N ARG A 61 -4.76 12.03 -7.49
CA ARG A 61 -6.21 12.26 -7.39
C ARG A 61 -6.99 10.94 -7.29
N LYS A 62 -6.68 9.95 -8.14
CA LYS A 62 -7.30 8.62 -8.05
C LYS A 62 -6.98 7.94 -6.72
N ARG A 63 -5.77 8.09 -6.18
CA ARG A 63 -5.42 7.58 -4.85
C ARG A 63 -6.23 8.22 -3.75
N ALA A 64 -6.41 9.54 -3.79
CA ALA A 64 -7.26 10.25 -2.85
C ALA A 64 -8.70 9.73 -2.94
N LEU A 65 -9.23 9.58 -4.16
CA LEU A 65 -10.56 9.02 -4.39
C LEU A 65 -10.68 7.58 -3.87
N LEU A 66 -9.70 6.71 -4.13
CA LEU A 66 -9.65 5.33 -3.64
C LEU A 66 -9.46 5.25 -2.12
N ARG A 67 -8.76 6.22 -1.52
CA ARG A 67 -8.62 6.31 -0.06
C ARG A 67 -9.96 6.65 0.58
N ASP A 68 -10.64 7.63 0.01
CA ASP A 68 -11.94 8.12 0.42
C ASP A 68 -13.06 7.09 0.20
N SER A 69 -13.03 6.41 -0.95
CA SER A 69 -14.01 5.38 -1.33
C SER A 69 -13.73 4.01 -0.72
N GLY A 70 -12.49 3.74 -0.29
CA GLY A 70 -11.97 2.39 -0.05
C GLY A 70 -11.39 2.14 1.33
N HIS A 71 -11.44 3.09 2.26
CA HIS A 71 -11.11 2.85 3.67
C HIS A 71 -12.35 2.97 4.57
N ALA A 72 -13.34 2.11 4.30
CA ALA A 72 -14.02 1.38 5.37
C ALA A 72 -13.13 0.24 5.92
N HIS A 73 -11.80 0.36 5.82
CA HIS A 73 -10.86 -0.41 6.61
C HIS A 73 -10.66 0.38 7.90
N ALA A 74 -11.22 -0.17 8.99
CA ALA A 74 -11.22 0.25 10.38
C ALA A 74 -10.39 1.51 10.75
N PRO A 75 -10.93 2.43 11.58
CA PRO A 75 -10.08 3.42 12.25
C PRO A 75 -8.94 2.67 12.96
N PRO A 76 -7.74 3.26 13.18
CA PRO A 76 -6.81 2.71 14.13
C PRO A 76 -7.56 2.63 15.46
N CYS A 77 -8.00 1.43 15.82
CA CYS A 77 -8.64 1.14 17.09
C CYS A 77 -7.56 1.33 18.15
N SER A 78 -7.37 2.59 18.51
CA SER A 78 -6.52 3.09 19.56
C SER A 78 -7.39 3.23 20.81
N THR A 79 -7.98 2.14 21.25
CA THR A 79 -8.42 2.00 22.65
C THR A 79 -8.49 0.53 22.98
N SER A 80 -7.38 0.00 23.49
CA SER A 80 -7.48 -1.11 24.44
C SER A 80 -8.23 -0.59 25.67
N PRO A 81 -9.39 -1.15 26.05
CA PRO A 81 -9.66 -1.30 27.46
C PRO A 81 -8.86 -2.52 27.89
N LYS A 82 -7.80 -2.28 28.66
CA LYS A 82 -7.31 -3.27 29.61
C LYS A 82 -8.51 -3.72 30.47
N ARG A 83 -9.25 -4.75 30.03
CA ARG A 83 -10.16 -5.46 30.92
C ARG A 83 -9.25 -6.31 31.79
N THR A 84 -8.90 -5.72 32.93
CA THR A 84 -8.32 -6.40 34.07
C THR A 84 -9.12 -7.66 34.33
N TRP A 85 -8.45 -8.79 34.13
CA TRP A 85 -8.87 -10.09 34.63
C TRP A 85 -8.90 -10.00 36.16
N PRO A 86 -10.02 -10.23 36.85
CA PRO A 86 -9.93 -10.69 38.22
C PRO A 86 -9.64 -12.19 38.16
N ALA A 87 -8.42 -12.56 38.53
CA ALA A 87 -8.18 -13.85 39.13
C ALA A 87 -9.01 -13.91 40.44
N GLY A 88 -9.69 -15.03 40.64
CA GLY A 88 -10.58 -15.28 41.78
C GLY A 88 -11.61 -16.32 41.32
N GLU A 89 -11.34 -17.63 41.38
CA GLU A 89 -11.63 -18.45 42.57
C GLU A 89 -13.17 -18.57 42.73
N THR A 90 -13.87 -19.70 42.76
CA THR A 90 -13.64 -21.13 43.03
C THR A 90 -14.95 -21.87 42.69
N SER A 91 -14.93 -23.21 42.78
CA SER A 91 -16.07 -24.12 43.01
C SER A 91 -16.69 -24.72 41.72
N SER A 92 -16.46 -26.00 41.43
CA SER A 92 -16.97 -27.21 42.12
C SER A 92 -18.45 -27.47 41.85
N THR A 93 -18.75 -28.74 41.51
CA THR A 93 -20.09 -29.39 41.49
C THR A 93 -20.92 -29.05 40.24
N ARG A 94 -21.36 -29.96 39.37
CA ARG A 94 -21.78 -31.36 39.48
C ARG A 94 -21.84 -32.01 38.09
#